data_AF-A0A1F6HT47-F1
#
_entry.id   AF-A0A1F6HT47-F1
#
_cell.length_a   1.000
_cell.length_b   1.000
_cell.length_c   1.000
_cell.angle_alpha   90.00
_cell.angle_beta   90.00
_cell.angle_gamma   90.00
#
_symmetry.space_group_name_H-M   'P 1'
#
loop_
_entity.id
_entity.type
_entity.pdbx_description
1 polymer ?
#
loop_
_entity_poly.entity_id
_entity_poly.type
_entity_poly.pdbx_seq_one_letter_code
_entity_poly.pdbx_strand_id
1 'polypeptide(L)'
;MKKIPDNQIAFYQSPDGSVNIEVLYAEENIWLTQKKIAELFDTTPQNITQHLRQIYKDGEIHPSATCKDFLQVQTEGTREIKRSTKMYSLEAIVAVGYRVNSESLTLIE
;
A
#
# COMPACT_ATOMS: atom_id res chain seq x y z
N MET A 1 -6.89 19.28 14.65
CA MET A 1 -6.73 18.17 13.68
C MET A 1 -7.64 17.04 14.11
N LYS A 2 -8.61 16.61 13.28
CA LYS A 2 -9.52 15.50 13.63
C LYS A 2 -8.72 14.20 13.55
N LYS A 3 -8.58 13.50 14.67
CA LYS A 3 -7.99 12.15 14.70
C LYS A 3 -8.90 11.22 13.90
N ILE A 4 -8.35 10.56 12.90
CA ILE A 4 -9.03 9.53 12.11
C ILE A 4 -9.14 8.31 13.04
N PRO A 5 -10.35 7.81 13.36
CA PRO A 5 -10.49 6.60 14.17
C PRO A 5 -9.88 5.40 13.44
N ASP A 6 -9.31 4.47 14.20
CA ASP A 6 -8.74 3.23 13.70
C ASP A 6 -9.78 2.43 12.89
N ASN A 7 -9.35 1.72 11.85
CA ASN A 7 -10.21 1.02 10.88
C ASN A 7 -11.07 1.92 9.98
N GLN A 8 -10.73 3.20 9.84
CA GLN A 8 -11.43 4.10 8.91
C GLN A 8 -10.79 4.06 7.51
N ILE A 9 -11.67 4.05 6.52
CA ILE A 9 -11.29 4.19 5.12
C ILE A 9 -11.09 5.68 4.83
N ALA A 10 -9.90 6.06 4.35
CA ALA A 10 -9.62 7.41 3.86
C ALA A 10 -9.43 7.38 2.35
N PHE A 11 -9.82 8.47 1.67
CA PHE A 11 -9.59 8.62 0.24
C PHE A 11 -8.43 9.58 0.02
N TYR A 12 -7.38 9.11 -0.63
CA TYR A 12 -6.29 9.98 -1.07
C TYR A 12 -6.56 10.39 -2.51
N GLN A 13 -6.60 11.70 -2.75
CA GLN A 13 -6.72 12.27 -4.07
C GLN A 13 -5.38 12.91 -4.46
N SER A 14 -4.85 12.60 -5.65
CA SER A 14 -3.68 13.31 -6.17
C SER A 14 -4.00 14.81 -6.33
N PRO A 15 -3.01 15.72 -6.27
CA PRO A 15 -3.24 17.16 -6.44
C PRO A 15 -3.92 17.52 -7.76
N ASP A 16 -3.67 16.72 -8.79
CA ASP A 16 -4.27 16.84 -10.13
C ASP A 16 -5.69 16.22 -10.22
N GLY A 17 -6.16 15.60 -9.13
CA GLY A 17 -7.50 15.03 -9.03
C GLY A 17 -7.69 13.67 -9.68
N SER A 18 -6.68 13.17 -10.40
CA SER A 18 -6.73 12.02 -11.31
C SER A 18 -6.59 10.65 -10.62
N VAL A 19 -6.03 10.58 -9.41
CA VAL A 19 -5.91 9.33 -8.64
C VAL A 19 -6.76 9.44 -7.39
N ASN A 20 -7.74 8.54 -7.23
CA ASN A 20 -8.53 8.40 -6.00
C ASN A 20 -8.32 6.99 -5.45
N ILE A 21 -7.53 6.86 -4.39
CA ILE A 21 -7.26 5.56 -3.76
C ILE A 21 -7.85 5.50 -2.37
N GLU A 22 -8.45 4.35 -2.08
CA GLU A 22 -9.00 4.04 -0.78
C GLU A 22 -7.90 3.46 0.13
N VAL A 23 -7.56 4.11 1.23
CA VAL A 23 -6.53 3.67 2.18
C VAL A 23 -7.13 3.22 3.50
N LEU A 24 -6.51 2.24 4.17
CA LEU A 24 -6.87 1.87 5.53
C LEU A 24 -5.99 2.64 6.51
N TYR A 25 -6.59 3.39 7.43
CA TYR A 25 -5.86 4.00 8.53
C TYR A 25 -6.00 3.14 9.79
N ALA A 26 -4.89 2.61 10.29
CA ALA A 26 -4.85 1.76 11.47
C ALA A 26 -3.49 1.88 12.17
N GLU A 27 -3.49 1.89 13.51
CA GLU A 27 -2.30 2.01 14.35
C GLU A 27 -1.46 3.25 14.01
N GLU A 28 -2.13 4.39 13.79
CA GLU A 28 -1.50 5.66 13.39
C GLU A 28 -0.68 5.57 12.08
N ASN A 29 -0.96 4.57 11.26
CA ASN A 29 -0.27 4.32 10.00
C ASN A 29 -1.27 4.10 8.86
N ILE A 30 -0.80 4.30 7.63
CA ILE A 30 -1.56 4.08 6.41
C ILE A 30 -1.18 2.72 5.86
N TRP A 31 -2.19 1.91 5.55
CA TRP A 31 -2.03 0.57 5.02
C TRP A 31 -2.69 0.47 3.66
N LEU A 32 -1.93 -0.03 2.67
CA LEU A 32 -2.42 -0.31 1.33
C LEU A 32 -2.15 -1.74 0.92
N THR A 33 -3.07 -2.32 0.16
CA THR A 33 -2.81 -3.58 -0.52
C THR A 33 -1.83 -3.34 -1.66
N GLN A 34 -1.10 -4.39 -2.04
CA GLN A 34 -0.17 -4.34 -3.18
C GLN A 34 -0.81 -3.80 -4.46
N LYS A 35 -2.09 -4.15 -4.69
CA LYS A 35 -2.85 -3.69 -5.86
C LYS A 35 -3.06 -2.17 -5.81
N LYS A 36 -3.45 -1.63 -4.66
CA LYS A 36 -3.66 -0.19 -4.49
C LYS A 36 -2.35 0.61 -4.61
N ILE A 37 -1.23 0.03 -4.18
CA ILE A 37 0.10 0.62 -4.38
C ILE A 37 0.44 0.67 -5.88
N ALA A 38 0.13 -0.40 -6.60
CA ALA A 38 0.31 -0.44 -8.05
C ALA A 38 -0.53 0.63 -8.77
N GLU A 39 -1.79 0.81 -8.36
CA GLU A 39 -2.67 1.88 -8.86
C GLU A 39 -2.15 3.29 -8.52
N LEU A 40 -1.58 3.47 -7.32
CA LEU A 40 -1.03 4.76 -6.87
C LEU A 40 0.17 5.22 -7.73
N PHE A 41 1.00 4.28 -8.14
CA PHE A 41 2.22 4.55 -8.92
C PHE A 41 2.10 4.20 -10.40
N ASP A 42 0.86 4.02 -10.90
CA ASP A 42 0.56 3.64 -12.29
C ASP A 42 1.45 2.51 -12.82
N THR A 43 1.58 1.44 -12.03
CA THR A 43 2.47 0.31 -12.31
C THR A 43 1.76 -1.02 -12.09
N THR A 44 2.48 -2.13 -12.27
CA THR A 44 1.92 -3.46 -12.07
C THR A 44 2.17 -3.98 -10.65
N PRO A 45 1.26 -4.79 -10.08
CA PRO A 45 1.51 -5.44 -8.80
C PRO A 45 2.79 -6.29 -8.82
N GLN A 46 3.13 -6.89 -9.96
CA GLN A 46 4.37 -7.65 -10.13
C GLN A 46 5.59 -6.75 -9.91
N ASN A 47 5.59 -5.53 -10.47
CA ASN A 47 6.67 -4.57 -10.25
C ASN A 47 6.80 -4.17 -8.78
N ILE A 48 5.67 -3.91 -8.10
CA ILE A 48 5.66 -3.65 -6.65
C ILE A 48 6.30 -4.82 -5.87
N THR A 49 6.04 -6.07 -6.27
CA THR A 49 6.64 -7.25 -5.62
C THR A 49 8.15 -7.25 -5.76
N GLN A 50 8.65 -6.91 -6.94
CA GLN A 50 10.09 -6.89 -7.22
C GLN A 50 10.78 -5.82 -6.40
N HIS A 51 10.23 -4.60 -6.37
CA HIS A 51 10.77 -3.52 -5.53
C HIS A 51 10.75 -3.87 -4.05
N LEU A 52 9.64 -4.36 -3.52
CA LEU A 52 9.56 -4.78 -2.12
C LEU A 52 10.63 -5.82 -1.79
N ARG A 53 10.81 -6.84 -2.64
CA ARG A 53 11.85 -7.86 -2.45
C ARG A 53 13.24 -7.25 -2.43
N GLN A 54 13.55 -6.33 -3.35
CA GLN A 54 14.86 -5.71 -3.43
C GLN A 54 15.13 -4.81 -2.23
N ILE A 55 14.14 -4.00 -1.83
CA ILE A 55 14.17 -3.13 -0.66
C ILE A 55 14.41 -3.94 0.63
N TYR A 56 13.70 -5.06 0.81
CA TYR A 56 13.92 -5.96 1.95
C TYR A 56 15.29 -6.65 1.90
N LYS A 57 15.78 -6.97 0.71
CA LYS A 57 17.10 -7.58 0.52
C LYS A 57 18.24 -6.60 0.83
N ASP A 58 18.05 -5.32 0.52
CA ASP A 58 19.00 -4.24 0.83
C ASP A 58 18.99 -3.87 2.32
N GLY A 59 17.96 -4.31 3.06
CA GLY A 59 17.81 -4.04 4.48
C GLY A 59 17.34 -2.62 4.80
N GLU A 60 16.81 -1.89 3.80
CA GLU A 60 16.31 -0.52 3.97
C GLU A 60 15.11 -0.45 4.93
N ILE A 61 14.23 -1.46 4.88
CA ILE A 61 13.07 -1.60 5.76
C ILE A 61 12.88 -3.07 6.17
N HIS A 62 12.21 -3.31 7.30
CA HIS A 62 11.95 -4.65 7.80
C HIS A 62 10.53 -5.14 7.50
N PRO A 63 10.35 -6.33 6.91
CA PRO A 63 9.03 -6.84 6.52
C PRO A 63 8.09 -7.04 7.72
N SER A 64 8.61 -7.34 8.90
CA SER A 64 7.80 -7.52 10.11
C SER A 64 7.15 -6.22 10.61
N ALA A 65 7.74 -5.06 10.31
CA ALA A 65 7.18 -3.76 10.67
C ALA A 65 6.30 -3.19 9.56
N THR A 66 6.64 -3.48 8.30
CA THR A 66 6.05 -2.81 7.15
C THR A 66 5.05 -3.64 6.35
N CYS A 67 4.90 -4.93 6.66
CA CYS A 67 3.92 -5.83 6.07
C CYS A 67 3.07 -6.49 7.17
N LYS A 68 1.75 -6.37 7.06
CA LYS A 68 0.80 -7.02 7.97
C LYS A 68 -0.28 -7.74 7.18
N ASP A 69 -0.67 -8.89 7.69
CA ASP A 69 -1.84 -9.63 7.23
C ASP A 69 -3.08 -9.04 7.91
N PHE A 70 -3.90 -8.33 7.16
CA PHE A 70 -5.19 -7.86 7.64
C PHE A 70 -6.26 -8.89 7.32
N LEU A 71 -6.91 -9.38 8.37
CA LEU A 71 -8.07 -10.26 8.26
C LEU A 71 -9.28 -9.41 7.90
N GLN A 72 -9.65 -9.44 6.62
CA GLN A 72 -10.93 -8.90 6.21
C GLN A 72 -11.98 -9.98 6.44
N VAL A 73 -12.79 -9.78 7.47
CA VAL A 73 -13.97 -10.60 7.73
C VAL A 73 -15.09 -10.03 6.88
N GLN A 74 -15.47 -10.74 5.81
CA GLN A 74 -16.67 -10.42 5.04
C GLN A 74 -17.74 -11.45 5.35
N THR A 75 -18.95 -10.98 5.67
CA THR A 75 -20.12 -11.82 5.89
C THR A 75 -20.85 -11.96 4.56
N GLU A 76 -20.70 -13.11 3.89
CA GLU A 76 -21.38 -13.39 2.62
C GLU A 76 -22.50 -14.40 2.89
N GLY A 77 -23.74 -13.90 2.98
CA GLY A 77 -24.91 -14.69 3.38
C GLY A 77 -24.84 -15.13 4.84
N THR A 78 -24.84 -16.44 5.11
CA THR A 78 -24.72 -17.04 6.46
C THR A 78 -23.31 -17.50 6.82
N ARG A 79 -22.31 -17.31 5.93
CA ARG A 79 -20.92 -17.73 6.17
C ARG A 79 -20.00 -16.54 6.34
N GLU A 80 -19.19 -16.61 7.40
CA GLU A 80 -18.09 -15.69 7.64
C GLU A 80 -16.88 -16.14 6.80
N ILE A 81 -16.52 -15.38 5.76
CA ILE A 81 -15.35 -15.65 4.94
C ILE A 81 -14.21 -14.77 5.43
N LYS A 82 -13.17 -15.40 5.98
CA LYS A 82 -11.94 -14.73 6.39
C LYS A 82 -10.97 -14.73 5.22
N ARG A 83 -10.70 -13.56 4.64
CA ARG A 83 -9.60 -13.39 3.67
C ARG A 83 -8.45 -12.66 4.34
N SER A 84 -7.29 -13.32 4.42
CA SER A 84 -6.04 -12.66 4.80
C SER A 84 -5.53 -11.88 3.60
N THR A 85 -5.51 -10.55 3.71
CA THR A 85 -4.94 -9.68 2.67
C THR A 85 -3.69 -9.03 3.22
N LYS A 86 -2.57 -9.19 2.52
CA LYS A 86 -1.34 -8.48 2.85
C LYS A 86 -1.49 -7.00 2.55
N MET A 87 -1.22 -6.19 3.55
CA MET A 87 -1.17 -4.74 3.44
C MET A 87 0.21 -4.25 3.86
N TYR A 88 0.62 -3.15 3.24
CA TYR A 88 1.92 -2.54 3.44
C TYR A 88 1.74 -1.15 4.04
N SER A 89 2.57 -0.84 5.02
CA SER A 89 2.59 0.44 5.73
C SER A 89 3.02 1.60 4.84
N LEU A 90 2.81 2.83 5.30
CA LEU A 90 3.25 4.05 4.63
C LEU A 90 4.74 4.03 4.29
N GLU A 91 5.57 3.50 5.20
CA GLU A 91 7.02 3.40 5.00
C GLU A 91 7.37 2.53 3.78
N ALA A 92 6.72 1.36 3.63
CA ALA A 92 6.88 0.52 2.46
C ALA A 92 6.32 1.19 1.19
N ILE A 93 5.19 1.89 1.28
CA ILE A 93 4.58 2.61 0.15
C ILE A 93 5.55 3.69 -0.37
N VAL A 94 6.14 4.47 0.52
CA VAL A 94 7.09 5.54 0.18
C VAL A 94 8.39 4.94 -0.40
N ALA A 95 8.95 3.91 0.23
CA ALA A 95 10.17 3.25 -0.25
C ALA A 95 9.99 2.69 -1.67
N VAL A 96 8.86 2.02 -1.93
CA VAL A 96 8.53 1.54 -3.28
C VAL A 96 8.31 2.70 -4.24
N GLY A 97 7.62 3.76 -3.82
CA GLY A 97 7.39 4.94 -4.63
C GLY A 97 8.66 5.61 -5.12
N TYR A 98 9.68 5.71 -4.26
CA TYR A 98 11.00 6.21 -4.66
C TYR A 98 11.63 5.33 -5.74
N ARG A 99 11.56 4.00 -5.62
CA ARG A 99 12.14 3.08 -6.62
C ARG A 99 11.42 3.15 -7.96
N VAL A 100 10.09 3.11 -7.96
CA VAL A 100 9.27 3.17 -9.17
C VAL A 100 9.49 4.50 -9.91
N ASN A 101 9.46 5.63 -9.19
CA ASN A 101 9.70 6.94 -9.81
C ASN A 101 11.15 7.12 -10.26
N SER A 102 12.13 6.54 -9.56
CA SER A 102 13.53 6.60 -9.99
C SER A 102 13.78 5.82 -11.28
N GLU A 103 13.10 4.67 -11.48
CA GLU A 103 13.14 3.97 -12.76
C GLU A 103 12.42 4.77 -13.86
N SER A 104 11.26 5.37 -13.56
CA SER A 104 10.56 6.26 -14.50
C SER A 104 11.36 7.52 -14.88
N LEU A 105 12.27 7.99 -14.02
CA LEU A 105 13.12 9.15 -14.29
C LEU A 105 14.17 8.89 -15.38
N THR A 106 14.39 7.63 -15.78
CA THR A 106 15.44 7.26 -16.74
C THR A 106 14.98 7.36 -18.21
N LEU A 107 13.72 7.73 -18.49
CA LEU A 107 13.19 7.86 -19.85
C LEU A 107 12.91 9.32 -20.28
N ILE A 108 13.67 10.29 -19.75
CA ILE A 108 13.64 11.66 -20.26
C ILE A 108 15.04 12.05 -20.73
N GLU A 109 15.41 11.53 -21.91
CA GLU A 109 16.48 12.08 -22.76
C GLU A 109 15.90 12.50 -24.12
#